data_AF-A0A9K3MWZ5-F1
#
_entry.id   AF-A0A9K3MWZ5-F1
#
_cell.length_a   1.000
_cell.length_b   1.000
_cell.length_c   1.000
_cell.angle_alpha   90.00
_cell.angle_beta   90.00
_cell.angle_gamma   90.00
#
_symmetry.space_group_name_H-M   'P 1'
#
loop_
_entity.id
_entity.type
_entity.pdbx_description
1 polymer ?
#
loop_
_entity_poly.entity_id
_entity_poly.type
_entity_poly.pdbx_seq_one_letter_code
_entity_poly.pdbx_strand_id
1 'polypeptide(L)' 'MIRAVIVTNDQGKPRLVKFYDYQPVEKQQEIIRNIYGGMFQFPLRLFAYNRFSFSYDYVSDLFVIM' A
#
# COMPACT_ATOMS: atom_id res chain seq x y z
N MET A 1 5.66 -5.44 -13.28
CA MET A 1 5.16 -4.09 -13.62
C MET A 1 4.36 -3.59 -12.44
N ILE A 2 4.49 -2.31 -12.06
CA ILE A 2 3.82 -1.74 -10.87
C ILE A 2 2.30 -1.72 -11.11
N ARG A 3 1.53 -2.23 -10.14
CA ARG A 3 0.06 -2.36 -10.26
C ARG A 3 -0.69 -1.24 -9.56
N ALA A 4 -0.11 -0.68 -8.52
CA ALA A 4 -0.65 0.45 -7.77
C ALA A 4 0.47 1.26 -7.13
N VAL A 5 0.21 2.54 -6.88
CA VAL A 5 1.02 3.37 -6.00
C VAL A 5 0.10 3.96 -4.93
N ILE A 6 0.47 3.78 -3.67
CA ILE A 6 -0.26 4.32 -2.53
C ILE A 6 0.70 5.15 -1.69
N VAL A 7 0.29 6.37 -1.36
CA VAL A 7 0.99 7.23 -0.41
C VAL A 7 0.07 7.45 0.77
N THR A 8 0.46 6.99 1.96
CA THR A 8 -0.32 7.14 3.20
C THR A 8 0.51 7.85 4.26
N ASN A 9 -0.15 8.52 5.21
CA ASN A 9 0.53 8.95 6.43
C ASN A 9 0.66 7.79 7.45
N ASP A 10 1.35 8.08 8.53
CA ASP A 10 1.49 7.27 9.75
C ASP A 10 0.16 6.87 10.43
N GLN A 11 -0.93 7.59 10.17
CA GLN A 11 -2.27 7.27 10.67
C GLN A 11 -3.08 6.37 9.72
N GLY A 12 -2.53 6.00 8.57
CA GLY A 12 -3.21 5.15 7.57
C GLY A 12 -4.23 5.86 6.72
N LYS A 13 -4.22 7.19 6.74
CA LYS A 13 -5.01 8.01 5.85
C LYS A 13 -4.28 8.09 4.50
N PRO A 14 -4.83 7.47 3.43
CA PRO A 14 -4.25 7.60 2.11
C PRO A 14 -4.33 9.05 1.65
N ARG A 15 -3.18 9.61 1.26
CA ARG A 15 -3.08 10.93 0.62
C ARG A 15 -3.15 10.81 -0.90
N LEU A 16 -2.60 9.74 -1.45
CA LEU A 16 -2.65 9.43 -2.88
C LEU A 16 -2.84 7.94 -3.09
N VAL A 17 -3.75 7.58 -3.99
CA VAL A 17 -3.98 6.20 -4.40
C VAL A 17 -4.17 6.19 -5.91
N LYS A 18 -3.34 5.41 -6.60
CA LYS A 18 -3.48 5.19 -8.03
C LYS A 18 -3.30 3.71 -8.34
N PHE A 19 -4.34 3.08 -8.85
CA PHE A 19 -4.27 1.75 -9.44
C PHE A 19 -4.07 1.88 -10.95
N TYR A 20 -3.10 1.18 -11.50
CA TYR A 20 -2.84 1.15 -12.95
C TYR A 20 -3.73 0.11 -13.65
N ASP A 21 -3.98 -1.01 -12.98
CA ASP A 21 -4.98 -1.98 -13.41
C ASP A 21 -6.36 -1.58 -12.87
N TYR A 22 -7.41 -1.73 -13.67
CA TYR A 22 -8.77 -1.59 -13.17
C TYR A 22 -9.04 -2.58 -12.05
N GLN A 23 -9.48 -2.06 -10.90
CA GLN A 23 -10.01 -2.84 -9.78
C GLN A 23 -11.33 -2.20 -9.34
N PRO A 24 -12.38 -2.98 -9.01
CA PRO A 24 -13.59 -2.46 -8.38
C PRO A 24 -13.26 -1.69 -7.09
N VAL A 25 -14.07 -0.68 -6.76
CA VAL A 25 -13.82 0.21 -5.63
C VAL A 25 -13.72 -0.56 -4.31
N GLU A 26 -14.55 -1.58 -4.14
CA GLU A 26 -14.57 -2.45 -2.95
C GLU A 26 -13.22 -3.16 -2.77
N LYS A 27 -12.67 -3.65 -3.88
CA LYS A 27 -11.38 -4.35 -3.90
C LYS A 27 -10.21 -3.39 -3.70
N GLN A 28 -10.31 -2.16 -4.21
CA GLN A 28 -9.33 -1.11 -3.90
C GLN A 28 -9.29 -0.83 -2.39
N GLN A 29 -10.45 -0.69 -1.74
CA GLN A 29 -10.54 -0.46 -0.30
C GLN A 29 -10.00 -1.63 0.53
N GLU A 30 -10.28 -2.87 0.11
CA GLU A 30 -9.73 -4.08 0.72
C GLU A 30 -8.20 -4.08 0.66
N ILE A 31 -7.63 -3.81 -0.52
CA ILE A 31 -6.18 -3.77 -0.73
C ILE A 31 -5.53 -2.69 0.17
N ILE A 32 -6.10 -1.49 0.21
CA ILE A 32 -5.57 -0.38 1.04
C ILE A 32 -5.57 -0.76 2.52
N ARG A 33 -6.67 -1.35 3.02
CA ARG A 33 -6.76 -1.80 4.42
C ARG A 33 -5.73 -2.89 4.75
N ASN A 34 -5.56 -3.84 3.85
CA ASN A 34 -4.63 -4.96 4.04
C ASN A 34 -3.17 -4.50 4.02
N ILE A 35 -2.82 -3.58 3.12
CA ILE A 35 -1.48 -2.98 3.07
C ILE A 35 -1.17 -2.27 4.39
N TYR A 36 -2.11 -1.46 4.88
CA TYR A 36 -1.93 -0.76 6.15
C TYR A 36 -1.75 -1.74 7.32
N GLY A 37 -2.58 -2.79 7.41
CA GLY A 37 -2.41 -3.81 8.45
C GLY A 37 -1.07 -4.55 8.37
N GLY A 38 -0.62 -4.91 7.15
CA GLY A 38 0.63 -5.63 6.93
C GLY A 38 1.89 -4.81 7.24
N MET A 39 1.89 -3.52 6.94
CA MET A 39 3.04 -2.64 7.18
C MET A 39 3.37 -2.49 8.66
N PHE A 40 2.36 -2.40 9.53
CA PHE A 40 2.58 -2.34 10.99
C PHE A 40 3.02 -3.68 11.57
N GLN A 41 2.66 -4.79 10.91
CA GLN A 41 3.05 -6.13 11.32
C GLN A 41 4.51 -6.44 10.95
N PHE A 42 5.01 -5.89 9.83
CA PHE A 42 6.34 -6.21 9.30
C PHE A 42 7.09 -4.94 8.83
N PRO A 43 8.06 -4.43 9.63
CA PRO A 43 8.86 -3.24 9.30
C PRO A 43 9.93 -3.52 8.21
N LEU A 44 9.74 -4.50 7.34
CA LEU A 44 10.64 -4.83 6.23
C LEU A 44 10.25 -4.08 4.96
N ARG A 45 11.25 -3.51 4.27
CA ARG A 45 11.12 -2.75 3.02
C ARG A 45 10.34 -3.47 1.90
N LEU A 46 10.22 -4.79 1.99
CA LEU A 46 9.47 -5.64 1.10
C LEU A 46 8.57 -6.55 1.92
N PHE A 47 7.29 -6.60 1.58
CA PHE A 47 6.36 -7.59 2.13
C PHE A 47 5.51 -8.21 1.03
N ALA A 48 5.15 -9.48 1.20
CA ALA A 48 4.29 -10.20 0.29
C ALA A 48 2.94 -10.45 0.96
N TYR A 49 1.86 -10.22 0.22
CA TYR A 49 0.52 -10.61 0.62
C TYR A 49 -0.20 -11.28 -0.55
N ASN A 50 -0.57 -12.54 -0.36
CA ASN A 50 -1.15 -13.37 -1.42
C ASN A 50 -0.25 -13.39 -2.67
N ARG A 51 -0.77 -13.01 -3.85
CA ARG A 51 -0.02 -12.94 -5.13
C ARG A 51 0.62 -11.57 -5.40
N PHE A 52 0.65 -10.68 -4.41
CA PHE A 52 1.20 -9.33 -4.53
C PHE A 52 2.46 -9.18 -3.71
N SER A 53 3.46 -8.54 -4.31
CA SER A 53 4.65 -8.05 -3.63
C SER A 53 4.51 -6.54 -3.50
N PHE A 54 4.80 -6.03 -2.33
CA PHE A 54 4.78 -4.62 -2.01
C PHE A 54 6.16 -4.20 -1.56
N SER A 55 6.63 -3.11 -2.12
CA SER A 55 7.79 -2.37 -1.61
C SER A 55 7.30 -1.11 -0.94
N TYR A 56 7.93 -0.71 0.17
CA TYR A 56 7.65 0.60 0.74
C TYR A 56 8.88 1.32 1.26
N ASP A 57 8.83 2.64 1.20
CA ASP A 57 9.83 3.54 1.77
C ASP A 57 9.14 4.56 2.69
N TYR A 58 9.88 4.99 3.72
CA TYR A 58 9.44 5.98 4.69
C TYR A 58 10.12 7.32 4.42
N VAL A 59 9.32 8.35 4.16
CA VAL A 59 9.81 9.73 3.95
C VAL A 59 9.08 10.67 4.90
N SER A 60 9.78 11.05 5.98
CA SER A 60 9.29 11.89 7.07
C SER A 60 8.10 11.30 7.82
N ASP A 61 6.88 11.44 7.27
CA ASP A 61 5.60 10.98 7.83
C ASP A 61 4.77 10.22 6.78
N LEU A 62 5.35 9.95 5.61
CA LEU A 62 4.69 9.33 4.46
C LEU A 62 5.29 7.97 4.17
N PHE A 63 4.40 7.00 3.97
CA PHE A 63 4.72 5.70 3.42
C PHE A 63 4.35 5.69 1.95
N VAL A 64 5.32 5.40 1.07
CA VAL A 64 5.09 5.18 -0.36
C VAL A 64 5.11 3.68 -0.61
N ILE A 65 4.04 3.11 -1.15
CA ILE A 65 3.91 1.68 -1.47
C ILE A 65 3.82 1.51 -2.99
N MET A 66 4.65 0.61 -3.54
CA MET A 66 4.70 0.25 -4.97
C MET A 66 4.66 -1.26 -5.20
#